data_AF-A0A7C6Y137-F1
#
_entry.id   AF-A0A7C6Y137-F1
#
_cell.length_a   1.000
_cell.length_b   1.000
_cell.length_c   1.000
_cell.angle_alpha   90.00
_cell.angle_beta   90.00
_cell.angle_gamma   90.00
#
_symmetry.space_group_name_H-M   'P 1'
#
loop_
_entity.id
_entity.type
_entity.pdbx_description
1 polymer ?
#
loop_
_entity_poly.entity_id
_entity_poly.type
_entity_poly.pdbx_seq_one_letter_code
_entity_poly.pdbx_strand_id
1 'polypeptide(L)'
;MPSTLIDPIANLPAETTQVVGVWVAAVLTLAVLSFILGDNPLFRFAEYLFVGVAAGYAASLTWVHVLWPRIILLVSDPNTYWYYGLFFLLGLMLLVRGVSAISVLGNLPLGVLFGTGAGLALGGVLTGTLVPQVGATMLPLSGVGWQAVVNRLLLALGTIATLSAFHFASRNERAARWSPGRLLQGAMGLLGGLGRKIIIVAFGALLAGALFTFFTVLRSRIDFLYFEWLPLLGNLGL
;
A
#
# COMPACT_ATOMS: atom_id res chain seq x y z
N MET A 1 -5.30 18.56 43.13
CA MET A 1 -4.49 17.39 43.53
C MET A 1 -3.24 17.37 42.67
N PRO A 2 -2.06 17.08 43.23
CA PRO A 2 -0.79 17.54 42.69
C PRO A 2 -0.44 16.80 41.39
N SER A 3 -0.20 17.58 40.34
CA SER A 3 0.28 17.17 39.01
C SER A 3 1.79 16.87 39.00
N THR A 4 2.34 16.34 40.08
CA THR A 4 3.79 16.12 40.27
C THR A 4 4.25 14.73 39.83
N LEU A 5 3.44 14.02 39.06
CA LEU A 5 3.80 12.75 38.40
C LEU A 5 3.79 12.88 36.87
N ILE A 6 4.05 14.08 36.36
CA ILE A 6 4.27 14.32 34.93
C ILE A 6 5.73 13.95 34.63
N ASP A 7 5.87 12.76 34.06
CA ASP A 7 6.96 12.27 33.21
C ASP A 7 8.38 12.68 33.60
N PRO A 8 9.17 11.81 34.27
CA PRO A 8 10.62 11.98 34.40
C PRO A 8 11.34 12.12 33.04
N ILE A 9 10.66 11.81 31.93
CA ILE A 9 11.12 12.01 30.55
C ILE A 9 10.99 13.48 30.11
N ALA A 10 10.03 14.24 30.64
CA ALA A 10 9.76 15.63 30.25
C ALA A 10 10.79 16.64 30.83
N ASN A 11 11.54 16.25 31.86
CA ASN A 11 12.56 17.07 32.51
C ASN A 11 14.00 16.71 32.09
N LEU A 12 14.18 15.82 31.12
CA LEU A 12 15.49 15.57 30.54
C LEU A 12 15.87 16.75 29.61
N PRO A 13 17.13 17.25 29.65
CA PRO A 13 17.57 18.24 28.67
C PRO A 13 17.34 17.68 27.27
N ALA A 14 16.70 18.46 26.38
CA ALA A 14 16.27 18.01 25.05
C ALA A 14 17.38 17.30 24.25
N GLU A 15 18.63 17.67 24.50
CA GLU A 15 19.83 17.03 23.95
C GLU A 15 19.95 15.54 24.34
N THR A 16 19.68 15.18 25.60
CA THR A 16 19.81 13.79 26.07
C THR A 16 18.75 12.87 25.46
N THR A 17 17.50 13.33 25.33
CA THR A 17 16.43 12.56 24.68
C THR A 17 16.74 12.32 23.21
N GLN A 18 17.28 13.33 22.52
CA GLN A 18 17.70 13.21 21.12
C GLN A 18 18.86 12.23 20.97
N VAL A 19 19.88 12.33 21.82
CA VAL A 19 21.03 11.41 21.81
C VAL A 19 20.58 9.97 22.02
N VAL A 20 19.76 9.70 23.05
CA VAL A 20 19.21 8.36 23.31
C VAL A 20 18.39 7.87 22.11
N GLY A 21 17.57 8.74 21.51
CA GLY A 21 16.80 8.42 20.31
C GLY A 21 17.68 8.01 19.13
N VAL A 22 18.76 8.74 18.86
CA VAL A 22 19.72 8.42 17.78
C VAL A 22 20.41 7.09 18.05
N TRP A 23 20.80 6.81 19.29
CA TRP A 23 21.40 5.53 19.68
C TRP A 23 20.44 4.35 19.48
N VAL A 24 19.19 4.46 19.93
CA VAL A 24 18.17 3.43 19.72
C VAL A 24 17.93 3.21 18.22
N ALA A 25 17.80 4.29 17.45
CA ALA A 25 17.61 4.21 16.00
C ALA A 25 18.82 3.57 15.30
N ALA A 26 20.05 3.86 15.72
CA ALA A 26 21.26 3.26 15.18
C ALA A 26 21.33 1.76 15.46
N VAL A 27 21.10 1.34 16.71
CA VAL A 27 21.09 -0.09 17.10
C VAL A 27 20.03 -0.86 16.32
N LEU A 28 18.81 -0.31 16.21
CA LEU A 28 17.75 -0.95 15.43
C LEU A 28 18.07 -0.99 13.93
N THR A 29 18.66 0.06 13.38
CA THR A 29 19.08 0.09 11.97
C THR A 29 20.15 -0.98 11.70
N LEU A 30 21.15 -1.12 12.57
CA LEU A 30 22.17 -2.15 12.48
C LEU A 30 21.58 -3.55 12.64
N ALA A 31 20.63 -3.73 13.56
CA ALA A 31 19.94 -5.01 13.76
C ALA A 31 19.16 -5.45 12.50
N VAL A 32 18.54 -4.51 11.79
CA VAL A 32 17.87 -4.79 10.51
C VAL A 32 18.89 -5.09 9.41
N LEU A 33 19.95 -4.29 9.29
CA LEU A 33 21.01 -4.51 8.29
C LEU A 33 21.79 -5.81 8.50
N SER A 34 21.79 -6.35 9.72
CA SER A 34 22.37 -7.67 10.04
C SER A 34 21.78 -8.81 9.19
N PHE A 35 20.59 -8.62 8.61
CA PHE A 35 19.99 -9.55 7.64
C PHE A 35 20.91 -9.86 6.46
N ILE A 36 21.74 -8.91 6.02
CA ILE A 36 22.68 -9.13 4.90
C ILE A 36 23.70 -10.24 5.22
N LEU A 37 24.01 -10.44 6.50
CA LEU A 37 24.95 -11.45 6.99
C LEU A 37 24.28 -12.81 7.26
N GLY A 38 22.96 -12.93 7.06
CA GLY A 38 22.17 -14.15 7.27
C GLY A 38 21.14 -14.03 8.42
N ASP A 39 20.52 -15.17 8.75
CA ASP A 39 19.51 -15.31 9.81
C ASP A 39 20.12 -15.16 11.22
N ASN A 40 20.29 -13.92 11.69
CA ASN A 40 20.78 -13.63 13.03
C ASN A 40 19.64 -13.43 14.05
N PRO A 41 19.83 -13.79 15.33
CA PRO A 41 18.83 -13.56 16.37
C PRO A 41 18.51 -12.08 16.57
N LEU A 42 19.48 -11.20 16.32
CA LEU A 42 19.32 -9.74 16.34
C LEU A 42 18.31 -9.25 15.30
N PHE A 43 18.38 -9.78 14.08
CA PHE A 43 17.44 -9.45 13.01
C PHE A 43 16.02 -9.89 13.38
N ARG A 44 15.85 -11.14 13.85
CA ARG A 44 14.53 -11.66 14.27
C ARG A 44 13.94 -10.86 15.43
N PHE A 45 14.76 -10.45 16.39
CA PHE A 45 14.33 -9.57 17.47
C PHE A 45 13.80 -8.23 16.93
N ALA A 46 14.56 -7.59 16.05
CA ALA A 46 14.13 -6.34 15.42
C ALA A 46 12.82 -6.52 14.64
N GLU A 47 12.69 -7.60 13.87
CA GLU A 47 11.47 -7.93 13.13
C GLU A 47 10.25 -8.06 14.06
N TYR A 48 10.33 -8.87 15.12
CA TYR A 48 9.24 -9.02 16.08
C TYR A 48 8.91 -7.72 16.81
N LEU A 49 9.93 -6.92 17.14
CA LEU A 49 9.73 -5.60 17.73
C LEU A 49 8.97 -4.67 16.77
N PHE A 50 9.40 -4.57 15.50
CA PHE A 50 8.74 -3.71 14.51
C PHE A 50 7.30 -4.14 14.23
N VAL A 51 7.07 -5.44 14.06
CA VAL A 51 5.71 -6.00 13.85
C VAL A 51 4.85 -5.74 15.09
N GLY A 52 5.40 -5.97 16.29
CA GLY A 52 4.69 -5.71 17.55
C GLY A 52 4.32 -4.24 17.74
N VAL A 53 5.24 -3.32 17.49
CA VAL A 53 5.00 -1.87 17.56
C VAL A 53 3.96 -1.45 16.51
N ALA A 54 4.06 -1.94 15.27
CA ALA A 54 3.10 -1.63 14.22
C ALA A 54 1.69 -2.13 14.58
N ALA A 55 1.58 -3.37 15.06
CA ALA A 55 0.30 -3.94 15.51
C ALA A 55 -0.28 -3.19 16.72
N GLY A 56 0.56 -2.87 17.72
CA GLY A 56 0.16 -2.11 18.90
C GLY A 56 -0.31 -0.69 18.57
N TYR A 57 0.41 0.01 17.68
CA TYR A 57 0.02 1.33 17.21
C TYR A 57 -1.31 1.28 16.45
N ALA A 58 -1.47 0.33 15.53
CA ALA A 58 -2.72 0.14 14.80
C ALA A 58 -3.89 -0.19 15.74
N ALA A 59 -3.67 -1.04 16.75
CA ALA A 59 -4.67 -1.37 17.76
C ALA A 59 -5.06 -0.16 18.61
N SER A 60 -4.08 0.65 19.04
CA SER A 60 -4.30 1.87 19.80
C SER A 60 -5.11 2.90 19.01
N LEU A 61 -4.72 3.17 17.76
CA LEU A 61 -5.48 4.06 16.87
C LEU A 61 -6.90 3.57 16.65
N THR A 62 -7.06 2.27 16.42
CA THR A 62 -8.39 1.66 16.23
C THR A 62 -9.22 1.80 17.50
N TRP A 63 -8.64 1.59 18.67
CA TRP A 63 -9.34 1.75 19.94
C TRP A 63 -9.82 3.19 20.13
N VAL A 64 -8.92 4.16 20.02
CA VAL A 64 -9.21 5.57 20.33
C VAL A 64 -10.10 6.22 19.28
N HIS A 65 -9.85 5.98 17.99
CA HIS A 65 -10.53 6.69 16.91
C HIS A 65 -11.73 5.95 16.34
N VAL A 66 -11.80 4.63 16.52
CA VAL A 66 -12.84 3.81 15.87
C VAL A 66 -13.76 3.18 16.91
N LEU A 67 -13.23 2.41 17.85
CA LEU A 67 -14.05 1.62 18.77
C LEU A 67 -14.67 2.51 19.86
N TRP A 68 -13.85 3.29 20.57
CA TRP A 68 -14.29 4.08 21.72
C TRP A 68 -15.43 5.07 21.39
N PRO A 69 -15.35 5.89 20.32
CA PRO A 69 -16.43 6.82 19.98
C PRO A 69 -17.73 6.09 19.60
N ARG A 70 -17.62 4.94 18.92
CA ARG A 70 -18.79 4.15 18.50
C ARG A 70 -19.46 3.43 19.66
N ILE A 71 -18.71 3.03 20.69
CA ILE A 71 -19.27 2.48 21.94
C ILE A 71 -20.07 3.57 22.65
N ILE A 72 -19.52 4.78 22.77
CA ILE A 72 -20.22 5.90 23.40
C ILE A 72 -21.54 6.19 22.69
N LEU A 73 -21.53 6.26 21.35
CA LEU A 73 -22.75 6.49 20.55
C LEU A 73 -23.79 5.37 20.72
N LEU A 74 -23.33 4.11 20.79
CA LEU A 74 -24.22 2.97 21.02
C LEU A 74 -24.89 3.04 22.40
N VAL A 75 -24.19 3.52 23.43
CA VAL A 75 -24.71 3.65 24.79
C VAL A 75 -25.55 4.92 24.97
N SER A 76 -25.20 6.02 24.30
CA SER A 76 -25.92 7.29 24.44
C SER A 76 -27.29 7.25 23.78
N ASP A 77 -27.39 6.73 22.54
CA ASP A 77 -28.64 6.66 21.78
C ASP A 77 -28.82 5.29 21.10
N PRO A 78 -29.19 4.25 21.88
CA PRO A 78 -29.27 2.88 21.38
C PRO A 78 -30.22 2.68 20.20
N ASN A 79 -31.33 3.43 20.15
CA ASN A 79 -32.32 3.33 19.08
C ASN A 79 -31.79 3.84 17.72
N THR A 80 -30.96 4.88 17.73
CA THR A 80 -30.40 5.46 16.51
C THR A 80 -29.19 4.67 16.01
N TYR A 81 -28.37 4.18 16.95
CA TYR A 81 -27.04 3.60 16.66
C TYR A 81 -26.96 2.08 16.83
N TRP A 82 -28.09 1.37 16.83
CA TRP A 82 -28.16 -0.08 17.05
C TRP A 82 -27.23 -0.89 16.13
N TYR A 83 -26.99 -0.42 14.90
CA TYR A 83 -26.15 -1.09 13.92
C TYR A 83 -24.67 -1.17 14.34
N TYR A 84 -24.17 -0.30 15.21
CA TYR A 84 -22.84 -0.45 15.78
C TYR A 84 -22.75 -1.70 16.66
N GLY A 85 -23.82 -2.06 17.38
CA GLY A 85 -23.88 -3.30 18.16
C GLY A 85 -23.67 -4.54 17.28
N LEU A 86 -24.24 -4.56 16.07
CA LEU A 86 -24.00 -5.63 15.10
C LEU A 86 -22.53 -5.68 14.67
N PHE A 87 -21.89 -4.55 14.39
CA PHE A 87 -20.47 -4.51 14.04
C PHE A 87 -19.55 -4.94 15.20
N PHE A 88 -19.90 -4.60 16.44
CA PHE A 88 -19.19 -5.10 17.62
C PHE A 88 -19.36 -6.61 17.79
N LEU A 89 -20.56 -7.14 17.56
CA LEU A 89 -20.80 -8.58 17.58
C LEU A 89 -19.96 -9.31 16.52
N LEU A 90 -19.90 -8.77 15.29
CA LEU A 90 -19.04 -9.29 14.23
C LEU A 90 -17.56 -9.22 14.63
N GLY A 91 -17.11 -8.12 15.24
CA GLY A 91 -15.75 -8.00 15.76
C GLY A 91 -15.43 -9.04 16.84
N LEU A 92 -16.37 -9.29 17.76
CA LEU A 92 -16.22 -10.28 18.81
C LEU A 92 -16.19 -11.71 18.25
N MET A 93 -17.01 -12.01 17.24
CA MET A 93 -16.95 -13.29 16.52
C MET A 93 -15.60 -13.54 15.84
N LEU A 94 -14.93 -12.48 15.37
CA LEU A 94 -13.60 -12.59 14.80
C LEU A 94 -12.56 -12.98 15.88
N LEU A 95 -12.72 -12.48 17.11
CA LEU A 95 -11.84 -12.85 18.22
C LEU A 95 -11.96 -14.33 18.59
N VAL A 96 -13.18 -14.89 18.50
CA VAL A 96 -13.46 -16.31 18.78
C VAL A 96 -12.80 -17.26 17.77
N ARG A 97 -12.40 -16.79 16.58
CA ARG A 97 -11.69 -17.61 15.58
C ARG A 97 -10.37 -18.19 16.10
N GLY A 98 -9.72 -17.56 17.08
CA GLY A 98 -8.54 -18.10 17.75
C GLY A 98 -8.79 -19.45 18.45
N VAL A 99 -10.05 -19.80 18.70
CA VAL A 99 -10.49 -21.05 19.31
C VAL A 99 -11.06 -21.97 18.22
N SER A 100 -10.38 -23.09 17.96
CA SER A 100 -10.67 -24.01 16.84
C SER A 100 -12.12 -24.50 16.79
N ALA A 101 -12.79 -24.64 17.94
CA ALA A 101 -14.12 -25.21 18.07
C ALA A 101 -15.28 -24.34 17.49
N ILE A 102 -15.10 -23.02 17.36
CA ILE A 102 -16.17 -22.08 16.95
C ILE A 102 -15.74 -21.28 15.69
N SER A 103 -14.72 -21.76 14.97
CA SER A 103 -14.10 -21.09 13.82
C SER A 103 -15.08 -20.75 12.68
N VAL A 104 -16.19 -21.48 12.55
CA VAL A 104 -17.23 -21.25 11.53
C VAL A 104 -17.92 -19.89 11.71
N LEU A 105 -18.12 -19.44 12.94
CA LEU A 105 -18.71 -18.12 13.23
C LEU A 105 -17.79 -16.98 12.79
N GLY A 106 -16.48 -17.22 12.76
CA GLY A 106 -15.48 -16.27 12.27
C GLY A 106 -15.50 -16.05 10.75
N ASN A 107 -16.23 -16.87 9.98
CA ASN A 107 -16.31 -16.71 8.52
C ASN A 107 -17.19 -15.53 8.10
N LEU A 108 -18.21 -15.17 8.89
CA LEU A 108 -19.09 -14.04 8.60
C LEU A 108 -18.32 -12.69 8.67
N PRO A 109 -17.59 -12.36 9.76
CA PRO A 109 -16.74 -11.17 9.80
C PRO A 109 -15.68 -11.14 8.70
N LEU A 110 -15.08 -12.28 8.35
CA LEU A 110 -14.12 -12.34 7.25
C LEU A 110 -14.75 -12.07 5.90
N GLY A 111 -15.94 -12.60 5.63
CA GLY A 111 -16.69 -12.29 4.42
C GLY A 111 -16.95 -10.79 4.29
N VAL A 112 -17.29 -10.13 5.40
CA VAL A 112 -17.43 -8.66 5.44
C VAL A 112 -16.09 -7.96 5.19
N LEU A 113 -15.00 -8.38 5.81
CA LEU A 113 -13.67 -7.78 5.61
C LEU A 113 -13.17 -7.95 4.16
N PHE A 114 -13.25 -9.15 3.60
CA PHE A 114 -12.85 -9.39 2.22
C PHE A 114 -13.78 -8.73 1.22
N GLY A 115 -15.10 -8.74 1.45
CA GLY A 115 -16.08 -8.08 0.59
C GLY A 115 -15.88 -6.56 0.57
N THR A 116 -15.71 -5.93 1.73
CA THR A 116 -15.42 -4.49 1.82
C THR A 116 -14.06 -4.15 1.24
N GLY A 117 -13.02 -4.95 1.51
CA GLY A 117 -11.69 -4.77 0.93
C GLY A 117 -11.69 -4.87 -0.59
N ALA A 118 -12.34 -5.90 -1.15
CA ALA A 118 -12.49 -6.06 -2.59
C ALA A 118 -13.33 -4.94 -3.21
N GLY A 119 -14.43 -4.54 -2.56
CA GLY A 119 -15.27 -3.42 -3.01
C GLY A 119 -14.52 -2.10 -3.04
N LEU A 120 -13.73 -1.79 -2.00
CA LEU A 120 -12.88 -0.58 -1.95
C LEU A 120 -11.76 -0.64 -2.99
N ALA A 121 -11.13 -1.79 -3.19
CA ALA A 121 -10.09 -1.95 -4.20
C ALA A 121 -10.65 -1.76 -5.61
N LEU A 122 -11.76 -2.42 -5.94
CA LEU A 122 -12.43 -2.28 -7.23
C LEU A 122 -12.95 -0.86 -7.43
N GLY A 123 -13.63 -0.29 -6.44
CA GLY A 123 -14.10 1.08 -6.46
C GLY A 123 -12.96 2.07 -6.68
N GLY A 124 -11.86 1.92 -5.93
CA GLY A 124 -10.67 2.75 -6.05
C GLY A 124 -10.00 2.65 -7.43
N VAL A 125 -9.95 1.47 -8.03
CA VAL A 125 -9.46 1.31 -9.42
C VAL A 125 -10.41 1.98 -10.40
N LEU A 126 -11.73 1.77 -10.27
CA LEU A 126 -12.71 2.36 -11.18
C LEU A 126 -12.67 3.89 -11.14
N THR A 127 -12.76 4.49 -9.95
CA THR A 127 -12.81 5.95 -9.80
C THR A 127 -11.45 6.60 -9.91
N GLY A 128 -10.39 5.91 -9.47
CA GLY A 128 -9.03 6.44 -9.45
C GLY A 128 -8.32 6.34 -10.79
N THR A 129 -8.63 5.34 -11.62
CA THR A 129 -7.94 5.12 -12.90
C THR A 129 -8.89 5.05 -14.09
N LEU A 130 -9.83 4.10 -14.11
CA LEU A 130 -10.60 3.81 -15.32
C LEU A 130 -11.49 4.97 -15.77
N VAL A 131 -12.24 5.58 -14.85
CA VAL A 131 -13.14 6.71 -15.18
C VAL A 131 -12.36 7.93 -15.69
N PRO A 132 -11.31 8.43 -14.99
CA PRO A 132 -10.46 9.49 -15.50
C PRO A 132 -9.81 9.16 -16.85
N GLN A 133 -9.39 7.90 -17.05
CA GLN A 133 -8.76 7.45 -18.30
C GLN A 133 -9.75 7.49 -19.47
N VAL A 134 -10.98 7.02 -19.28
CA VAL A 134 -12.04 7.14 -20.29
C VAL A 134 -12.30 8.62 -20.62
N GLY A 135 -12.44 9.47 -19.59
CA GLY A 135 -12.62 10.91 -19.78
C GLY A 135 -11.48 11.56 -20.57
N ALA A 136 -10.23 11.17 -20.30
CA ALA A 136 -9.05 11.67 -21.02
C ALA A 136 -9.05 11.29 -22.52
N THR A 137 -9.67 10.17 -22.90
CA THR A 137 -9.78 9.73 -24.30
C THR A 137 -10.92 10.38 -25.09
N MET A 138 -11.89 11.01 -24.41
CA MET A 138 -13.06 11.64 -25.03
C MET A 138 -12.86 13.13 -25.34
N LEU A 139 -11.67 13.68 -25.13
CA LEU A 139 -11.40 15.11 -25.31
C LEU A 139 -11.42 15.51 -26.81
N PRO A 140 -12.06 16.64 -27.18
CA PRO A 140 -12.17 17.07 -28.58
C PRO A 140 -10.81 17.41 -29.17
N LEU A 141 -10.55 17.08 -30.45
CA LEU A 141 -9.28 17.40 -31.11
C LEU A 141 -9.25 18.81 -31.73
N SER A 142 -10.42 19.45 -31.85
CA SER A 142 -10.58 20.78 -32.44
C SER A 142 -10.29 21.89 -31.45
N GLY A 143 -9.68 22.99 -31.91
CA GLY A 143 -9.52 24.21 -31.11
C GLY A 143 -8.36 24.19 -30.10
N VAL A 144 -7.40 23.29 -30.24
CA VAL A 144 -6.20 23.19 -29.37
C VAL A 144 -4.91 23.23 -30.17
N GLY A 145 -3.81 23.62 -29.53
CA GLY A 145 -2.48 23.63 -30.15
C GLY A 145 -2.04 22.24 -30.63
N TRP A 146 -1.17 22.19 -31.64
CA TRP A 146 -0.73 20.93 -32.27
C TRP A 146 -0.12 19.94 -31.27
N GLN A 147 0.55 20.41 -30.22
CA GLN A 147 1.11 19.55 -29.16
C GLN A 147 0.00 18.79 -28.40
N ALA A 148 -1.13 19.46 -28.13
CA ALA A 148 -2.25 18.85 -27.43
C ALA A 148 -2.96 17.81 -28.30
N VAL A 149 -3.05 18.05 -29.61
CA VAL A 149 -3.58 17.07 -30.58
C VAL A 149 -2.71 15.82 -30.59
N VAL A 150 -1.40 15.97 -30.73
CA VAL A 150 -0.45 14.85 -30.73
C VAL A 150 -0.53 14.07 -29.42
N ASN A 151 -0.54 14.76 -28.27
CA ASN A 151 -0.65 14.09 -26.97
C ASN A 151 -1.93 13.27 -26.84
N ARG A 152 -3.09 13.83 -27.23
CA ARG A 152 -4.39 13.14 -27.18
C ARG A 152 -4.43 11.91 -28.10
N LEU A 153 -3.86 12.02 -29.30
CA LEU A 153 -3.75 10.90 -30.24
C LEU A 153 -2.83 9.80 -29.70
N LEU A 154 -1.68 10.16 -29.13
CA LEU A 154 -0.78 9.19 -28.50
C LEU A 154 -1.45 8.46 -27.34
N LEU A 155 -2.23 9.18 -26.51
CA LEU A 155 -2.99 8.61 -25.40
C LEU A 155 -4.06 7.63 -25.89
N ALA A 156 -4.84 8.01 -26.91
CA ALA A 156 -5.87 7.16 -27.49
C ALA A 156 -5.27 5.91 -28.17
N LEU A 157 -4.26 6.09 -29.02
CA LEU A 157 -3.60 4.98 -29.73
C LEU A 157 -2.86 4.05 -28.77
N GLY A 158 -2.18 4.60 -27.75
CA GLY A 158 -1.52 3.82 -26.71
C GLY A 158 -2.53 3.00 -25.91
N THR A 159 -3.68 3.58 -25.55
CA THR A 159 -4.75 2.86 -24.85
C THR A 159 -5.31 1.73 -25.71
N ILE A 160 -5.60 1.99 -26.99
CA ILE A 160 -6.10 0.96 -27.93
C ILE A 160 -5.07 -0.16 -28.11
N ALA A 161 -3.78 0.17 -28.28
CA ALA A 161 -2.71 -0.81 -28.43
C ALA A 161 -2.58 -1.70 -27.18
N THR A 162 -2.58 -1.09 -25.98
CA THR A 162 -2.51 -1.83 -24.71
C THR A 162 -3.73 -2.73 -24.50
N LEU A 163 -4.95 -2.25 -24.76
CA LEU A 163 -6.16 -3.10 -24.67
C LEU A 163 -6.11 -4.25 -25.68
N SER A 164 -5.64 -3.98 -26.90
CA SER A 164 -5.47 -5.00 -27.94
C SER A 164 -4.47 -6.09 -27.55
N ALA A 165 -3.44 -5.77 -26.74
CA ALA A 165 -2.48 -6.75 -26.25
C ALA A 165 -3.09 -7.79 -25.31
N PHE A 166 -4.10 -7.40 -24.52
CA PHE A 166 -4.82 -8.31 -23.61
C PHE A 166 -5.93 -9.09 -24.32
N HIS A 167 -6.53 -8.54 -25.38
CA HIS A 167 -7.62 -9.15 -26.13
C HIS A 167 -7.21 -10.38 -26.98
N PHE A 168 -5.92 -10.74 -27.05
CA PHE A 168 -5.42 -11.89 -27.83
C PHE A 168 -5.09 -13.15 -27.02
N ALA A 169 -5.37 -13.17 -25.70
CA ALA A 169 -5.24 -14.40 -24.90
C ALA A 169 -6.31 -15.46 -25.24
N SER A 170 -7.30 -15.16 -26.10
CA SER A 170 -8.22 -16.14 -26.68
C SER A 170 -7.94 -16.40 -28.16
N ARG A 171 -6.68 -16.64 -28.52
CA ARG A 171 -6.36 -17.29 -29.81
C ARG A 171 -6.88 -18.75 -29.74
N ASN A 172 -8.19 -18.91 -29.89
CA ASN A 172 -8.77 -20.17 -30.32
C ASN A 172 -8.27 -20.42 -31.74
N GLU A 173 -7.15 -21.14 -31.87
CA GLU A 173 -6.47 -21.49 -33.11
C GLU A 173 -7.29 -22.40 -34.07
N ARG A 174 -8.63 -22.43 -34.00
CA ARG A 174 -9.41 -23.40 -34.80
C ARG A 174 -10.64 -22.89 -35.53
N ALA A 175 -11.04 -21.63 -35.39
CA ALA A 175 -12.28 -21.17 -36.03
C ALA A 175 -12.08 -19.87 -36.83
N ALA A 176 -11.78 -20.01 -38.12
CA ALA A 176 -12.22 -19.16 -39.24
C ALA A 176 -11.16 -19.10 -40.34
N ARG A 177 -11.10 -20.16 -41.15
CA ARG A 177 -10.26 -20.25 -42.36
C ARG A 177 -10.72 -19.32 -43.49
N TRP A 178 -11.87 -18.66 -43.35
CA TRP A 178 -12.45 -17.78 -44.37
C TRP A 178 -13.27 -16.66 -43.71
N SER A 179 -12.70 -15.47 -43.56
CA SER A 179 -13.46 -14.25 -43.27
C SER A 179 -12.70 -13.03 -43.83
N PRO A 180 -13.39 -12.02 -44.40
CA PRO A 180 -12.79 -10.80 -44.98
C PRO A 180 -12.06 -9.91 -43.96
N GLY A 181 -11.94 -10.34 -42.70
CA GLY A 181 -11.22 -9.65 -41.62
C GLY A 181 -9.70 -9.84 -41.58
N ARG A 182 -9.03 -10.39 -42.61
CA ARG A 182 -7.57 -10.63 -42.60
C ARG A 182 -6.72 -9.37 -42.40
N LEU A 183 -7.14 -8.23 -42.95
CA LEU A 183 -6.45 -6.94 -42.74
C LEU A 183 -6.67 -6.41 -41.32
N LEU A 184 -7.90 -6.51 -40.81
CA LEU A 184 -8.23 -6.16 -39.42
C LEU A 184 -7.51 -7.07 -38.41
N GLN A 185 -7.43 -8.38 -38.67
CA GLN A 185 -6.68 -9.35 -37.85
C GLN A 185 -5.17 -9.10 -37.90
N GLY A 186 -4.62 -8.72 -39.06
CA GLY A 186 -3.20 -8.33 -39.20
C GLY A 186 -2.87 -7.03 -38.47
N ALA A 187 -3.69 -5.99 -38.61
CA ALA A 187 -3.55 -4.72 -37.90
C ALA A 187 -3.70 -4.90 -36.39
N MET A 188 -4.68 -5.71 -35.94
CA MET A 188 -4.87 -6.05 -34.54
C MET A 188 -3.71 -6.88 -33.97
N GLY A 189 -3.10 -7.77 -34.76
CA GLY A 189 -1.89 -8.51 -34.37
C GLY A 189 -0.66 -7.61 -34.19
N LEU A 190 -0.47 -6.62 -35.07
CA LEU A 190 0.60 -5.62 -34.95
C LEU A 190 0.37 -4.67 -33.78
N LEU A 191 -0.87 -4.18 -33.60
CA LEU A 191 -1.25 -3.34 -32.47
C LEU A 191 -1.12 -4.07 -31.13
N GLY A 192 -1.51 -5.35 -31.06
CA GLY A 192 -1.31 -6.18 -29.86
C GLY A 192 0.18 -6.43 -29.55
N GLY A 193 1.01 -6.62 -30.58
CA GLY A 193 2.46 -6.73 -30.41
C GLY A 193 3.11 -5.44 -29.88
N LEU A 194 2.66 -4.28 -30.38
CA LEU A 194 3.09 -2.98 -29.87
C LEU A 194 2.62 -2.75 -28.43
N GLY A 195 1.35 -3.05 -28.13
CA GLY A 195 0.80 -2.96 -26.79
C GLY A 195 1.55 -3.83 -25.78
N ARG A 196 1.94 -5.06 -26.17
CA ARG A 196 2.75 -5.93 -25.30
C ARG A 196 4.12 -5.32 -24.98
N LYS A 197 4.77 -4.67 -25.94
CA LYS A 197 6.03 -3.94 -25.70
C LYS A 197 5.82 -2.76 -24.75
N ILE A 198 4.74 -1.99 -24.95
CA ILE A 198 4.37 -0.88 -24.06
C ILE A 198 4.15 -1.39 -22.63
N ILE A 199 3.44 -2.52 -22.46
CA ILE A 199 3.20 -3.15 -21.16
C ILE A 199 4.52 -3.59 -20.49
N ILE A 200 5.44 -4.20 -21.24
CA ILE A 200 6.76 -4.61 -20.71
C ILE A 200 7.54 -3.38 -20.21
N VAL A 201 7.54 -2.29 -20.98
CA VAL A 201 8.19 -1.03 -20.57
C VAL A 201 7.52 -0.45 -19.33
N ALA A 202 6.19 -0.43 -19.27
CA ALA A 202 5.45 0.07 -18.12
C ALA A 202 5.74 -0.74 -16.85
N PHE A 203 5.66 -2.07 -16.90
CA PHE A 203 6.04 -2.93 -15.78
C PHE A 203 7.50 -2.76 -15.38
N GLY A 204 8.41 -2.62 -16.36
CA GLY A 204 9.82 -2.32 -16.11
C GLY A 204 10.00 -1.00 -15.35
N ALA A 205 9.27 0.05 -15.71
CA ALA A 205 9.29 1.33 -15.01
C ALA A 205 8.73 1.22 -13.58
N LEU A 206 7.64 0.47 -13.38
CA LEU A 206 7.09 0.23 -12.04
C LEU A 206 8.06 -0.55 -11.14
N LEU A 207 8.70 -1.58 -11.68
CA LEU A 207 9.72 -2.35 -10.96
C LEU A 207 10.94 -1.49 -10.64
N ALA A 208 11.42 -0.69 -11.60
CA ALA A 208 12.52 0.24 -11.39
C ALA A 208 12.19 1.28 -10.30
N GLY A 209 10.96 1.81 -10.29
CA GLY A 209 10.48 2.70 -9.24
C GLY A 209 10.45 2.04 -7.85
N ALA A 210 10.02 0.78 -7.77
CA ALA A 210 10.06 0.01 -6.52
C ALA A 210 11.49 -0.21 -6.03
N LEU A 211 12.41 -0.65 -6.91
CA LEU A 211 13.83 -0.83 -6.59
C LEU A 211 14.48 0.49 -6.17
N PHE A 212 14.20 1.58 -6.88
CA PHE A 212 14.70 2.91 -6.54
C PHE A 212 14.23 3.35 -5.15
N THR A 213 13.00 3.02 -4.78
CA THR A 213 12.47 3.29 -3.43
C THR A 213 13.27 2.50 -2.39
N PHE A 214 13.52 1.20 -2.60
CA PHE A 214 14.34 0.41 -1.68
C PHE A 214 15.77 0.94 -1.55
N PHE A 215 16.42 1.29 -2.66
CA PHE A 215 17.76 1.89 -2.63
C PHE A 215 17.77 3.25 -1.94
N THR A 216 16.75 4.07 -2.14
CA THR A 216 16.61 5.38 -1.49
C THR A 216 16.45 5.20 0.02
N VAL A 217 15.62 4.26 0.46
CA VAL A 217 15.46 3.94 1.89
C VAL A 217 16.77 3.39 2.46
N LEU A 218 17.43 2.44 1.79
CA LEU A 218 18.71 1.90 2.24
C LEU A 218 19.77 2.99 2.38
N ARG A 219 19.90 3.84 1.36
CA ARG A 219 20.80 5.00 1.38
C ARG A 219 20.49 5.91 2.56
N SER A 220 19.23 6.24 2.79
CA SER A 220 18.84 7.10 3.93
C SER A 220 19.28 6.53 5.28
N ARG A 221 19.29 5.19 5.43
CA ARG A 221 19.75 4.51 6.65
C ARG A 221 21.26 4.49 6.78
N ILE A 222 22.00 4.35 5.68
CA ILE A 222 23.46 4.46 5.66
C ILE A 222 23.88 5.91 5.95
N ASP A 223 23.24 6.89 5.31
CA ASP A 223 23.48 8.32 5.52
C ASP A 223 23.22 8.69 7.00
N PHE A 224 22.12 8.20 7.59
CA PHE A 224 21.85 8.35 9.02
C PHE A 224 22.99 7.80 9.91
N LEU A 225 23.46 6.58 9.66
CA LEU A 225 24.56 6.00 10.43
C LEU A 225 25.86 6.80 10.29
N TYR A 226 26.14 7.31 9.09
CA TYR A 226 27.40 8.01 8.79
C TYR A 226 27.42 9.47 9.26
N PHE A 227 26.33 10.21 9.04
CA PHE A 227 26.28 11.65 9.31
C PHE A 227 25.66 12.01 10.66
N GLU A 228 24.77 11.18 11.21
CA GLU A 228 24.12 11.46 12.48
C GLU A 228 24.75 10.65 13.62
N TRP A 229 24.96 9.34 13.44
CA TRP A 229 25.42 8.49 14.54
C TRP A 229 26.94 8.50 14.77
N LEU A 230 27.77 8.30 13.72
CA LEU A 230 29.24 8.27 13.88
C LEU A 230 29.83 9.59 14.46
N PRO A 231 29.39 10.78 14.03
CA PRO A 231 29.94 12.02 14.59
C PRO A 231 29.56 12.24 16.05
N LEU A 232 28.43 11.68 16.51
CA LEU A 232 28.06 11.69 17.93
C LEU A 232 29.03 10.87 18.78
N LEU A 233 29.57 9.75 18.26
CA LEU A 233 30.62 8.99 18.95
C LEU A 233 31.88 9.83 19.14
N GLY A 234 32.34 10.47 18.06
CA GLY A 234 33.52 11.33 18.09
C GLY A 234 33.37 12.56 19.00
N ASN A 235 32.18 13.16 19.04
CA ASN A 235 31.88 14.27 19.95
C ASN A 235 31.79 13.84 21.43
N LEU A 236 31.51 12.56 21.70
CA LEU A 236 31.49 11.98 23.04
C LEU A 236 32.89 11.47 23.48
N GLY A 237 33.92 11.62 22.66
CA GLY A 237 35.31 11.29 23.00
C GLY A 237 35.65 9.79 23.00
N LEU A 238 34.86 8.96 22.29
CA LEU A 238 35.13 7.54 22.07
C LEU A 238 35.79 7.27 20.71
#